data_AF-A0A839IZV5-F1
#
_entry.id   AF-A0A839IZV5-F1
#
_cell.length_a   1.000
_cell.length_b   1.000
_cell.length_c   1.000
_cell.angle_alpha   90.00
_cell.angle_beta   90.00
_cell.angle_gamma   90.00
#
_symmetry.space_group_name_H-M   'P 1'
#
loop_
_entity.id
_entity.type
_entity.pdbx_description
1 polymer ?
#
loop_
_entity_poly.entity_id
_entity_poly.type
_entity_poly.pdbx_seq_one_letter_code
_entity_poly.pdbx_strand_id
1 'polypeptide(L)'
;IEREVDQGSHFHFTGHRPAEADDVEALYDEGEPRLHNYRSPRAFNVLLAEDLPTNADLAMLRLKQQGHQVTWVEDGKQAVVTVTQQDFDLVLMDVQMPEMDGLEA
;
A
#
# COMPACT_ATOMS: atom_id res chain seq x y z
N ILE A 1 36.47 0.50 19.76
CA ILE A 1 35.42 0.08 20.71
C ILE A 1 34.50 -0.82 19.92
N GLU A 2 34.69 -2.12 20.08
CA GLU A 2 34.04 -3.18 19.30
C GLU A 2 32.53 -3.21 19.62
N ARG A 3 31.69 -3.41 18.60
CA ARG A 3 30.25 -3.67 18.76
C ARG A 3 30.03 -5.17 18.58
N GLU A 4 29.61 -5.80 19.66
CA GLU A 4 29.13 -7.17 19.70
C GLU A 4 27.74 -7.23 19.06
N VAL A 5 27.59 -8.04 18.02
CA VAL A 5 26.37 -8.21 17.22
C VAL A 5 25.68 -9.48 17.70
N ASP A 6 24.75 -9.38 18.66
CA ASP A 6 23.73 -10.42 18.88
C ASP A 6 22.53 -9.98 19.74
N GLN A 7 21.93 -8.83 19.47
CA GLN A 7 20.61 -8.53 20.04
C GLN A 7 19.71 -7.94 18.95
N GLY A 8 18.68 -8.69 18.57
CA GLY A 8 17.60 -8.22 17.71
C GLY A 8 17.00 -6.93 18.26
N SER A 9 16.79 -5.94 17.41
CA SER A 9 16.20 -4.67 17.85
C SER A 9 14.72 -4.84 18.14
N HIS A 10 14.34 -4.65 19.41
CA HIS A 10 12.95 -4.42 19.82
C HIS A 10 12.69 -2.91 19.82
N PHE A 11 11.75 -2.47 18.99
CA PHE A 11 11.30 -1.08 18.96
C PHE A 11 9.87 -0.99 19.53
N HIS A 12 9.69 -0.22 20.60
CA HIS A 12 8.37 0.15 21.12
C HIS A 12 8.20 1.66 20.99
N PHE A 13 7.01 2.10 20.59
CA PHE A 13 6.59 3.49 20.70
C PHE A 13 5.25 3.55 21.44
N THR A 14 5.11 4.55 22.30
CA THR A 14 3.87 4.83 23.04
C THR A 14 3.39 6.22 22.64
N GLY A 15 2.24 6.29 21.98
CA GLY A 15 1.56 7.54 21.69
C GLY A 15 0.58 7.89 22.82
N HIS A 16 0.62 9.12 23.31
CA HIS A 16 -0.42 9.64 24.19
C HIS A 16 -1.54 10.26 23.34
N ARG A 17 -2.75 9.68 23.43
CA ARG A 17 -3.97 10.29 22.88
C ARG A 17 -4.35 11.47 23.78
N PRO A 18 -4.36 12.73 23.30
CA PRO A 18 -4.95 13.81 24.06
C PRO A 18 -6.44 13.48 24.27
N ALA A 19 -6.96 13.74 25.48
CA ALA A 19 -8.38 13.58 25.76
C ALA A 19 -9.17 14.44 24.75
N GLU A 20 -10.19 13.84 24.14
CA GLU A 20 -11.00 14.42 23.07
C GLU A 20 -11.40 15.87 23.38
N ALA A 21 -11.13 16.77 22.43
CA ALA A 21 -11.96 17.95 22.26
C ALA A 21 -13.20 17.48 21.49
N ASP A 22 -14.36 17.55 22.13
CA ASP A 22 -15.65 17.00 21.66
C ASP A 22 -16.19 17.58 20.33
N ASP A 23 -15.43 18.39 19.59
CA ASP A 23 -15.93 19.13 18.41
C ASP A 23 -14.99 19.08 17.19
N VAL A 24 -14.25 17.99 17.01
CA VAL A 24 -13.66 17.67 15.69
C VAL A 24 -14.57 16.68 14.99
N GLU A 25 -15.45 17.20 14.14
CA GLU A 25 -16.20 16.44 13.14
C GLU A 25 -15.16 15.71 12.27
N ALA A 26 -14.88 14.45 12.62
CA ALA A 26 -13.91 13.63 11.93
C ALA A 26 -14.38 13.49 10.47
N LEU A 27 -13.57 14.02 9.54
CA LEU A 27 -13.79 13.87 8.09
C LEU A 27 -13.58 12.42 7.59
N TYR A 28 -13.41 11.48 8.51
CA TYR A 28 -13.22 10.06 8.27
C TYR A 28 -14.29 9.34 9.11
N ASP A 29 -15.19 8.65 8.42
CA ASP A 29 -16.25 7.84 8.99
C ASP A 29 -15.68 6.89 10.07
N GLU A 30 -16.11 7.04 11.33
CA GLU A 30 -15.84 6.11 12.44
C GLU A 30 -16.66 4.81 12.31
N GLY A 31 -17.02 4.43 11.08
CA GLY A 31 -17.47 3.09 10.79
C GLY A 31 -16.30 2.13 10.99
N GLU A 32 -16.47 1.15 11.90
CA GLU A 32 -15.65 -0.06 12.00
C GLU A 32 -15.07 -0.43 10.62
N PRO A 33 -13.76 -0.67 10.45
CA PRO A 33 -13.19 -1.05 9.16
C PRO A 33 -13.82 -2.37 8.69
N ARG A 34 -14.91 -2.24 7.93
CA ARG A 34 -15.65 -3.35 7.37
C ARG A 34 -14.87 -3.84 6.16
N LEU A 35 -14.01 -4.81 6.44
CA LEU A 35 -13.95 -6.15 5.85
C LEU A 35 -12.50 -6.66 5.84
N HIS A 36 -11.98 -7.00 7.03
CA HIS A 36 -10.71 -7.72 7.16
C HIS A 36 -10.66 -9.06 6.39
N ASN A 37 -11.82 -9.57 5.95
CA ASN A 37 -11.99 -10.84 5.27
C ASN A 37 -12.68 -10.72 3.90
N TYR A 38 -12.74 -9.53 3.28
CA TYR A 38 -13.27 -9.45 1.92
C TYR A 38 -12.39 -10.29 0.99
N ARG A 39 -12.99 -11.34 0.44
CA ARG A 39 -12.44 -12.09 -0.68
C ARG A 39 -13.31 -11.77 -1.87
N SER A 40 -12.72 -11.12 -2.87
CA SER A 40 -13.39 -10.96 -4.16
C SER A 40 -13.84 -12.34 -4.66
N PRO A 41 -15.05 -12.48 -5.21
CA PRO A 41 -15.50 -13.73 -5.82
C PRO A 41 -14.71 -14.09 -7.09
N ARG A 42 -13.88 -13.17 -7.62
CA ARG A 42 -12.98 -13.42 -8.74
C ARG A 42 -11.56 -12.94 -8.46
N ALA A 43 -10.58 -13.65 -9.02
CA ALA A 43 -9.20 -13.19 -9.12
C ALA A 43 -9.13 -12.01 -10.11
N PHE A 44 -8.38 -10.98 -9.76
CA PHE A 44 -8.14 -9.80 -10.59
C PHE A 44 -6.69 -9.80 -11.02
N ASN A 45 -6.41 -9.29 -12.22
CA ASN A 45 -5.08 -8.94 -12.67
C ASN A 45 -4.83 -7.47 -12.34
N VAL A 46 -3.94 -7.22 -11.38
CA VAL A 46 -3.69 -5.90 -10.80
C VAL A 46 -2.29 -5.42 -11.21
N LEU A 47 -2.22 -4.20 -11.74
CA LEU A 47 -0.97 -3.47 -11.88
C LEU A 47 -0.77 -2.62 -10.61
N LEU A 48 0.34 -2.80 -9.92
CA LEU A 48 0.73 -2.02 -8.74
C LEU A 48 1.93 -1.14 -9.10
N ALA A 49 1.79 0.17 -8.99
CA ALA A 49 2.87 1.14 -9.14
C ALA A 49 3.20 1.77 -7.79
N GLU A 50 4.39 1.47 -7.27
CA GLU A 50 4.84 1.85 -5.93
C GLU A 50 6.37 1.94 -5.94
N ASP A 51 6.91 3.07 -5.53
CA ASP A 51 8.35 3.38 -5.61
C ASP A 51 9.13 2.86 -4.40
N LEU A 52 8.46 2.62 -3.26
CA LEU A 52 9.10 2.03 -2.09
C LEU A 52 8.92 0.51 -2.05
N PRO A 53 10.00 -0.29 -2.21
CA PRO A 53 9.88 -1.76 -2.27
C PRO A 53 9.18 -2.38 -1.07
N THR A 54 9.37 -1.82 0.13
CA THR A 54 8.72 -2.30 1.36
C THR A 54 7.19 -2.15 1.32
N ASN A 55 6.70 -1.05 0.74
CA ASN A 55 5.26 -0.83 0.57
C ASN A 55 4.72 -1.78 -0.51
N ALA A 56 5.47 -1.94 -1.60
CA ALA A 56 5.10 -2.84 -2.68
C ALA A 56 4.98 -4.28 -2.18
N ASP A 57 5.93 -4.75 -1.37
CA ASP A 57 5.89 -6.07 -0.73
C ASP A 57 4.65 -6.26 0.13
N LEU A 58 4.31 -5.28 0.96
CA LEU A 58 3.13 -5.32 1.82
C LEU A 58 1.84 -5.38 0.99
N ALA A 59 1.71 -4.52 -0.02
CA ALA A 59 0.55 -4.47 -0.91
C ALA A 59 0.40 -5.78 -1.71
N MET A 60 1.50 -6.26 -2.31
CA MET A 60 1.54 -7.53 -3.03
C MET A 60 1.13 -8.71 -2.13
N LEU A 61 1.65 -8.76 -0.90
CA LEU A 61 1.30 -9.82 0.04
C LEU A 61 -0.22 -9.85 0.30
N ARG A 62 -0.84 -8.69 0.53
CA ARG A 62 -2.28 -8.58 0.79
C ARG A 62 -3.11 -8.96 -0.44
N LEU A 63 -2.79 -8.43 -1.61
CA LEU A 63 -3.51 -8.70 -2.85
C LEU A 63 -3.41 -10.17 -3.26
N LYS A 64 -2.21 -10.78 -3.14
CA LYS A 64 -2.00 -12.21 -3.41
C LYS A 64 -2.75 -13.09 -2.41
N GLN A 65 -2.79 -12.73 -1.12
CA GLN A 65 -3.59 -13.45 -0.11
C GLN A 65 -5.10 -13.43 -0.42
N GLN A 66 -5.59 -12.40 -1.11
CA GLN A 66 -6.97 -12.29 -1.59
C GLN A 66 -7.22 -13.04 -2.91
N GLY A 67 -6.18 -13.65 -3.50
CA GLY A 67 -6.27 -14.45 -4.73
C GLY A 67 -6.06 -13.64 -6.02
N HIS A 68 -5.53 -12.43 -5.94
CA HIS A 68 -5.23 -11.60 -7.11
C HIS A 68 -3.85 -11.93 -7.71
N GLN A 69 -3.73 -11.73 -9.02
CA GLN A 69 -2.46 -11.69 -9.71
C GLN A 69 -1.97 -10.25 -9.70
N VAL A 70 -0.69 -10.03 -9.38
CA VAL A 70 -0.14 -8.69 -9.22
C VAL A 70 1.15 -8.57 -10.02
N THR A 71 1.20 -7.57 -10.89
CA THR A 71 2.42 -7.09 -11.54
C THR A 71 2.82 -5.80 -10.85
N TRP A 72 4.06 -5.72 -10.37
CA TRP A 72 4.59 -4.53 -9.71
C TRP A 72 5.56 -3.78 -10.64
N VAL A 73 5.50 -2.45 -10.58
CA VAL A 73 6.42 -1.51 -11.23
C VAL A 73 6.82 -0.42 -10.24
N GLU A 74 8.02 0.15 -10.44
CA GLU A 74 8.63 1.09 -9.48
C GLU A 74 8.24 2.55 -9.70
N ASP A 75 7.59 2.88 -10.83
CA ASP A 75 7.22 4.26 -11.16
C ASP A 75 6.01 4.35 -12.11
N GLY A 76 5.46 5.56 -12.23
CA GLY A 76 4.29 5.85 -13.07
C GLY A 76 4.54 5.67 -14.57
N LYS A 77 5.75 5.92 -15.07
CA LYS A 77 6.07 5.74 -16.51
C LYS A 77 6.04 4.26 -16.87
N GLN A 78 6.62 3.41 -16.03
CA GLN A 78 6.54 1.96 -16.17
C GLN A 78 5.08 1.50 -16.10
N ALA A 79 4.26 2.10 -15.23
CA ALA A 79 2.83 1.77 -15.15
C ALA A 79 2.10 2.07 -16.48
N VAL A 80 2.29 3.26 -17.04
CA VAL A 80 1.70 3.67 -18.33
C VAL A 80 2.18 2.75 -19.47
N VAL A 81 3.47 2.42 -19.53
CA VAL A 81 3.98 1.49 -20.55
C VAL A 81 3.35 0.10 -20.36
N THR A 82 3.31 -0.40 -19.13
CA THR A 82 2.87 -1.77 -18.83
C THR A 82 1.38 -1.97 -19.12
N VAL A 83 0.52 -0.98 -18.82
CA VAL A 83 -0.91 -1.05 -19.13
C VAL A 83 -1.20 -1.07 -20.64
N THR A 84 -0.28 -0.55 -21.47
CA THR A 84 -0.42 -0.63 -22.94
C THR A 84 0.03 -1.97 -23.52
N GLN A 85 0.79 -2.77 -22.77
CA GLN A 85 1.37 -4.04 -23.24
C GLN A 85 0.51 -5.25 -22.88
N GLN A 86 -0.30 -5.14 -21.82
CA GLN A 86 -1.17 -6.21 -21.35
C GLN A 86 -2.41 -5.65 -20.64
N ASP A 87 -3.49 -6.41 -20.66
CA ASP A 87 -4.75 -6.02 -20.01
C ASP A 87 -4.71 -6.26 -18.50
N PHE A 88 -5.17 -5.26 -17.75
CA PHE A 88 -5.38 -5.33 -16.30
C PHE A 88 -6.83 -5.01 -15.95
N ASP A 89 -7.32 -5.62 -14.88
CA ASP A 89 -8.64 -5.29 -14.33
C ASP A 89 -8.62 -4.02 -13.49
N LEU A 90 -7.46 -3.72 -12.88
CA LEU A 90 -7.26 -2.58 -11.99
C LEU A 90 -5.79 -2.12 -12.02
N VAL A 91 -5.59 -0.81 -11.95
CA VAL A 91 -4.31 -0.18 -11.63
C VAL A 91 -4.41 0.43 -10.23
N LEU A 92 -3.50 0.04 -9.34
CA LEU A 92 -3.26 0.66 -8.05
C LEU A 92 -1.93 1.40 -8.14
N MET A 93 -1.94 2.71 -7.94
CA MET A 93 -0.76 3.54 -8.14
C MET A 93 -0.61 4.51 -6.97
N ASP A 94 0.60 4.58 -6.41
CA ASP A 94 0.92 5.60 -5.43
C ASP A 94 0.79 6.98 -6.07
N VAL A 95 0.19 7.91 -5.33
CA VAL A 95 0.04 9.30 -5.75
C VAL A 95 1.39 10.00 -5.69
N GLN A 96 2.26 9.67 -4.74
CA GLN A 96 3.55 10.34 -4.56
C GLN A 96 4.71 9.49 -5.07
N MET A 97 4.88 9.46 -6.40
CA MET A 97 6.04 8.84 -7.03
C MET A 97 7.00 9.89 -7.63
N PRO A 98 8.31 9.59 -7.69
CA PRO A 98 9.27 10.39 -8.44
C PRO A 98 8.98 10.34 -9.96
N GLU A 99 9.38 11.40 -10.67
CA GLU A 99 9.28 11.60 -12.12
C GLU A 99 7.89 11.81 -12.74
N MET A 100 6.91 10.97 -12.41
CA MET A 100 5.51 11.07 -12.88
C MET A 100 4.60 10.62 -11.75
N ASP A 101 3.76 11.54 -11.28
CA ASP A 101 2.87 11.27 -10.17
C ASP A 101 1.65 10.43 -10.62
N GLY A 102 0.94 9.84 -9.67
CA GLY A 102 -0.20 8.98 -9.95
C GLY A 102 -1.43 9.70 -10.56
N LEU A 103 -1.42 11.03 -10.57
CA LEU A 103 -2.51 11.89 -11.05
C LEU A 103 -2.26 12.42 -12.47
N GLU A 104 -1.01 12.47 -12.91
CA GLU A 104 -0.55 12.89 -14.23
C GLU A 104 -0.52 11.75 -15.26
N ALA A 105 -0.68 10.50 -14.81
CA ALA A 105 -0.66 9.30 -15.65
C ALA A 105 -1.97 9.04 -16.43
#